data_AF-A0A970TUK6-F1
#
_entry.id   AF-A0A970TUK6-F1
#
_cell.length_a   1.000
_cell.length_b   1.000
_cell.length_c   1.000
_cell.angle_alpha   90.00
_cell.angle_beta   90.00
_cell.angle_gamma   90.00
#
_symmetry.space_group_name_H-M   'P 1'
#
loop_
_entity.id
_entity.type
_entity.pdbx_description
1 polymer ?
#
loop_
_entity_poly.entity_id
_entity_poly.type
_entity_poly.pdbx_seq_one_letter_code
_entity_poly.pdbx_strand_id
1 'polypeptide(L)'
;MAVLSPAEFAQKWMGSSRTERAASQEHFIDLCRMLGVPTPNEADPIGDTYAFEKGAGKTEGGEGFADVWKRGHFAWEYKGKRKNLDTAYSQLLQYREALENPPLLVVCDLDRFRVHTNFTNTPTVVYEFALADLLGDPP
;
A
#
# COMPACT_ATOMS: atom_id res chain seq x y z
N MET A 1 -0.57 22.71 -5.64
CA MET A 1 0.40 21.61 -5.77
C MET A 1 0.08 20.90 -7.06
N ALA A 2 1.06 20.66 -7.93
CA ALA A 2 0.82 19.90 -9.16
C ALA A 2 0.46 18.46 -8.79
N VAL A 3 -0.71 18.02 -9.23
CA VAL A 3 -1.20 16.64 -9.08
C VAL A 3 -0.50 15.83 -10.16
N LEU A 4 0.25 14.78 -9.79
CA LEU A 4 0.77 13.83 -10.77
C LEU A 4 -0.42 13.19 -11.49
N SER A 5 -0.43 13.16 -12.82
CA SER A 5 -1.40 12.34 -13.53
C SER A 5 -1.10 10.85 -13.37
N PRO A 6 -2.08 9.94 -13.55
CA PRO A 6 -1.83 8.49 -13.54
C PRO A 6 -0.74 8.06 -14.52
N ALA A 7 -0.71 8.65 -15.71
CA ALA A 7 0.32 8.37 -16.70
C ALA A 7 1.72 8.83 -16.26
N GLU A 8 1.86 10.02 -15.66
CA GLU A 8 3.15 10.50 -15.13
C GLU A 8 3.64 9.65 -13.96
N PHE A 9 2.74 9.24 -13.07
CA PHE A 9 3.05 8.30 -11.98
C PHE A 9 3.56 6.97 -12.53
N ALA A 10 2.83 6.38 -13.49
CA ALA A 10 3.21 5.13 -14.13
C ALA A 10 4.57 5.22 -14.82
N GLN A 11 4.80 6.27 -15.62
CA GLN A 11 6.08 6.47 -16.31
C GLN A 11 7.25 6.59 -15.35
N LYS A 12 7.09 7.32 -14.23
CA LYS A 12 8.13 7.44 -13.19
C LYS A 12 8.52 6.08 -12.62
N TRP A 13 7.53 5.24 -12.27
CA TRP A 13 7.77 4.02 -11.50
C TRP A 13 8.04 2.78 -12.36
N MET A 14 7.54 2.73 -13.60
CA MET A 14 7.87 1.66 -14.56
C MET A 14 9.38 1.56 -14.83
N GLY A 15 10.07 2.71 -14.92
CA GLY A 15 11.50 2.79 -15.17
C GLY A 15 12.40 2.59 -13.94
N SER A 16 11.81 2.49 -12.73
CA SER A 16 12.60 2.38 -11.50
C SER A 16 13.32 1.03 -11.39
N SER A 17 14.62 1.10 -11.07
CA SER A 17 15.51 -0.03 -10.78
C SER A 17 15.93 -0.08 -9.30
N ARG A 18 15.36 0.78 -8.46
CA ARG A 18 15.69 0.86 -7.03
C ARG A 18 15.16 -0.36 -6.26
N THR A 19 15.79 -0.63 -5.12
CA THR A 19 15.30 -1.65 -4.19
C THR A 19 13.99 -1.19 -3.54
N GLU A 20 13.18 -2.15 -3.10
CA GLU A 20 11.95 -1.94 -2.31
C GLU A 20 12.10 -0.87 -1.23
N ARG A 21 13.07 -1.08 -0.33
CA ARG A 21 13.35 -0.20 0.81
C ARG A 21 13.71 1.23 0.38
N ALA A 22 14.32 1.41 -0.78
CA ALA A 22 14.74 2.72 -1.27
C ALA A 22 13.64 3.43 -2.09
N ALA A 23 12.50 2.76 -2.34
CA ALA A 23 11.48 3.22 -3.27
C ALA A 23 10.06 3.32 -2.66
N SER A 24 9.70 2.47 -1.71
CA SER A 24 8.32 2.33 -1.22
C SER A 24 7.71 3.62 -0.67
N GLN A 25 8.44 4.36 0.16
CA GLN A 25 7.93 5.62 0.74
C GLN A 25 7.71 6.70 -0.33
N GLU A 26 8.68 6.92 -1.22
CA GLU A 26 8.53 7.89 -2.30
C GLU A 26 7.41 7.49 -3.27
N HIS A 27 7.30 6.19 -3.59
CA HIS A 27 6.23 5.65 -4.42
C HIS A 27 4.85 5.92 -3.81
N PHE A 28 4.71 5.69 -2.50
CA PHE A 28 3.45 5.97 -1.82
C PHE A 28 3.16 7.48 -1.69
N ILE A 29 4.19 8.30 -1.50
CA ILE A 29 4.05 9.76 -1.51
C ILE A 29 3.53 10.24 -2.86
N ASP A 30 4.12 9.78 -3.97
CA ASP A 30 3.66 10.13 -5.31
C ASP A 30 2.24 9.63 -5.58
N LEU A 31 1.89 8.44 -5.07
CA LEU A 31 0.52 7.93 -5.14
C LEU A 31 -0.45 8.87 -4.43
N CYS A 32 -0.10 9.38 -3.24
CA CYS A 32 -0.89 10.38 -2.55
C CYS A 32 -1.04 11.67 -3.37
N ARG A 33 0.05 12.12 -4.02
CA ARG A 33 0.02 13.31 -4.89
C ARG A 33 -0.86 13.12 -6.11
N MET A 34 -0.79 11.94 -6.73
CA MET A 34 -1.63 11.58 -7.87
C MET A 34 -3.11 11.56 -7.51
N LEU A 35 -3.44 11.05 -6.32
CA LEU A 35 -4.81 11.02 -5.81
C LEU A 35 -5.27 12.36 -5.20
N GLY A 36 -4.39 13.36 -5.12
CA GLY A 36 -4.70 14.66 -4.51
C GLY A 36 -4.98 14.59 -2.99
N VAL A 37 -4.45 13.57 -2.30
CA VAL A 37 -4.64 13.37 -0.86
C VAL A 37 -3.35 13.69 -0.08
N PRO A 38 -3.44 14.04 1.22
CA PRO A 38 -2.27 14.21 2.06
C PRO A 38 -1.48 12.90 2.22
N THR A 39 -0.16 13.03 2.34
CA THR A 39 0.72 11.91 2.74
C THR A 39 0.52 11.57 4.23
N PRO A 40 0.99 10.40 4.72
CA PRO A 40 0.88 10.04 6.13
C PRO A 40 1.36 11.16 7.08
N ASN A 41 2.59 11.63 6.91
CA ASN A 41 3.19 12.63 7.79
C ASN A 41 2.57 14.04 7.64
N GLU A 42 1.86 14.32 6.55
CA GLU A 42 1.14 15.59 6.39
C GLU A 42 -0.23 15.58 7.06
N ALA A 43 -0.96 14.47 6.95
CA ALA A 43 -2.25 14.30 7.60
C ALA A 43 -2.12 14.04 9.10
N ASP A 44 -1.07 13.32 9.50
CA ASP A 44 -0.88 12.84 10.86
C ASP A 44 0.63 12.75 11.20
N PRO A 45 1.25 13.87 11.59
CA PRO A 45 2.68 13.91 11.89
C PRO A 45 3.14 13.01 13.03
N ILE A 46 2.21 12.54 13.88
CA ILE A 46 2.51 11.69 15.04
C ILE A 46 2.21 10.21 14.78
N GLY A 47 1.47 9.88 13.71
CA GLY A 47 1.25 8.50 13.26
C GLY A 47 0.21 7.71 14.08
N ASP A 48 -0.73 8.40 14.72
CA ASP A 48 -1.76 7.77 15.57
C ASP A 48 -2.84 7.07 14.73
N THR A 49 -3.13 7.60 13.55
CA THR A 49 -4.23 7.20 12.66
C THR A 49 -3.79 7.01 11.22
N TYR A 50 -2.67 7.59 10.79
CA TYR A 50 -2.12 7.39 9.46
C TYR A 50 -0.59 7.47 9.50
N ALA A 51 0.11 6.37 9.21
CA ALA A 51 1.55 6.28 9.41
C ALA A 51 2.24 5.43 8.35
N PHE A 52 3.51 5.75 8.10
CA PHE A 52 4.48 4.81 7.56
C PHE A 52 4.99 3.88 8.67
N GLU A 53 5.39 2.67 8.31
CA GLU A 53 6.04 1.70 9.20
C GLU A 53 5.28 1.51 10.53
N LYS A 54 3.96 1.27 10.45
CA LYS A 54 3.13 1.07 11.65
C LYS A 54 3.44 -0.28 12.28
N GLY A 55 4.00 -0.24 13.50
CA GLY A 55 4.22 -1.45 14.29
C GLY A 55 2.93 -2.19 14.60
N ALA A 56 2.97 -3.50 14.43
CA ALA A 56 1.90 -4.45 14.72
C ALA A 56 2.50 -5.66 15.46
N GLY A 57 2.01 -5.94 16.66
CA GLY A 57 2.38 -7.17 17.36
C GLY A 57 1.86 -8.39 16.59
N LYS A 58 2.70 -9.42 16.43
CA LYS A 58 2.26 -10.72 15.89
C LYS A 58 1.36 -11.44 16.87
N THR A 59 0.34 -12.13 16.35
CA THR A 59 -0.51 -13.03 17.12
C THR A 59 0.28 -14.18 17.79
N GLU A 60 1.41 -14.59 17.20
CA GLU A 60 2.29 -15.67 17.69
C GLU A 60 3.56 -15.17 18.43
N GLY A 61 3.66 -13.86 18.70
CA GLY A 61 4.84 -13.25 19.30
C GLY A 61 5.85 -12.72 18.28
N GLY A 62 6.42 -11.55 18.56
CA GLY A 62 7.34 -10.82 17.68
C GLY A 62 6.76 -9.52 17.14
N GLU A 63 7.64 -8.63 16.69
CA GLU A 63 7.27 -7.35 16.07
C GLU A 63 7.12 -7.55 14.55
N GLY A 64 6.04 -7.03 13.98
CA GLY A 64 5.91 -6.81 12.55
C GLY A 64 5.48 -5.39 12.28
N PHE A 65 5.47 -5.01 11.00
CA PHE A 65 5.15 -3.67 10.57
C PHE A 65 4.31 -3.76 9.30
N ALA A 66 3.32 -2.87 9.16
CA ALA A 66 2.78 -2.53 7.85
C ALA A 66 3.58 -1.34 7.30
N ASP A 67 3.98 -1.41 6.03
CA ASP A 67 4.71 -0.31 5.39
C ASP A 67 3.91 1.00 5.40
N VAL A 68 2.59 0.90 5.18
CA VAL A 68 1.67 2.02 5.38
C VAL A 68 0.38 1.53 6.04
N TRP A 69 -0.16 2.30 6.96
CA TRP A 69 -1.44 1.99 7.59
C TRP A 69 -2.24 3.25 7.84
N LYS A 70 -3.55 3.17 7.56
CA LYS A 70 -4.52 4.20 7.92
C LYS A 70 -5.67 3.55 8.68
N ARG A 71 -5.86 3.95 9.94
CA ARG A 71 -6.86 3.42 10.88
C ARG A 71 -8.24 3.41 10.24
N GLY A 72 -8.90 2.25 10.25
CA GLY A 72 -10.23 2.06 9.68
C GLY A 72 -10.33 2.16 8.15
N HIS A 73 -9.20 2.24 7.43
CA HIS A 73 -9.20 2.36 5.97
C HIS A 73 -8.40 1.25 5.29
N PHE A 74 -7.11 1.12 5.58
CA PHE A 74 -6.25 0.12 4.93
C PHE A 74 -5.00 -0.21 5.74
N ALA A 75 -4.45 -1.39 5.47
CA ALA A 75 -3.03 -1.69 5.68
C ALA A 75 -2.39 -2.02 4.33
N TRP A 76 -1.14 -1.63 4.16
CA TRP A 76 -0.39 -1.73 2.92
C TRP A 76 0.97 -2.37 3.16
N GLU A 77 1.33 -3.34 2.33
CA GLU A 77 2.63 -4.00 2.34
C GLU A 77 3.28 -3.92 0.95
N TYR A 78 4.53 -3.47 0.91
CA TYR A 78 5.37 -3.47 -0.27
C TYR A 78 6.18 -4.76 -0.38
N LYS A 79 6.56 -5.06 -1.62
CA LYS A 79 7.64 -6.00 -1.96
C LYS A 79 8.51 -5.40 -3.06
N GLY A 80 9.72 -5.93 -3.19
CA GLY A 80 10.58 -5.60 -4.33
C GLY A 80 9.93 -5.99 -5.66
N LYS A 81 10.27 -5.26 -6.71
CA LYS A 81 9.71 -5.44 -8.05
C LYS A 81 9.72 -6.91 -8.49
N ARG A 82 8.55 -7.42 -8.91
CA ARG A 82 8.30 -8.81 -9.35
C ARG A 82 8.46 -9.88 -8.26
N LYS A 83 8.54 -9.51 -6.98
CA LYS A 83 8.48 -10.49 -5.88
C LYS A 83 7.05 -11.02 -5.69
N ASN A 84 6.92 -12.00 -4.80
CA ASN A 84 5.67 -12.68 -4.50
C ASN A 84 4.75 -11.81 -3.62
N LEU A 85 3.63 -11.37 -4.18
CA LEU A 85 2.60 -10.59 -3.48
C LEU A 85 1.72 -11.45 -2.55
N ASP A 86 1.61 -12.76 -2.78
CA ASP A 86 0.91 -13.68 -1.87
C ASP A 86 1.64 -13.78 -0.52
N THR A 87 2.97 -13.69 -0.53
CA THR A 87 3.76 -13.59 0.70
C THR A 87 3.47 -12.29 1.46
N ALA A 88 3.39 -11.16 0.75
CA ALA A 88 3.01 -9.88 1.35
C ALA A 88 1.60 -9.91 1.95
N TYR A 89 0.66 -10.53 1.24
CA TYR A 89 -0.72 -10.65 1.70
C TYR A 89 -0.80 -11.54 2.95
N SER A 90 -0.06 -12.65 2.95
CA SER A 90 0.06 -13.53 4.12
C SER A 90 0.65 -12.81 5.34
N GLN A 91 1.56 -11.85 5.14
CA GLN A 91 2.08 -11.00 6.22
C GLN A 91 0.99 -10.08 6.76
N LEU A 92 0.25 -9.37 5.90
CA LEU A 92 -0.86 -8.52 6.34
C LEU A 92 -1.91 -9.30 7.14
N LEU A 93 -2.23 -10.53 6.73
CA LEU A 93 -3.17 -11.39 7.48
C LEU A 93 -2.70 -11.70 8.91
N GLN A 94 -1.39 -11.81 9.15
CA GLN A 94 -0.84 -12.05 10.50
C GLN A 94 -0.97 -10.82 11.41
N TYR A 95 -0.98 -9.61 10.84
CA TYR A 95 -0.98 -8.37 11.61
C TYR A 95 -2.34 -7.66 11.64
N ARG A 96 -3.30 -8.07 10.81
CA ARG A 96 -4.57 -7.33 10.60
C ARG A 96 -5.32 -7.04 11.91
N GLU A 97 -5.28 -7.94 12.89
CA GLU A 97 -5.94 -7.73 14.19
C GLU A 97 -5.26 -6.62 14.99
N ALA A 98 -3.94 -6.63 15.07
CA ALA A 98 -3.14 -5.58 15.70
C ALA A 98 -3.27 -4.23 14.99
N LEU A 99 -3.64 -4.23 13.71
CA LEU A 99 -3.93 -3.05 12.88
C LEU A 99 -5.41 -2.64 12.90
N GLU A 100 -6.20 -3.16 13.85
CA GLU A 100 -7.63 -2.87 14.04
C GLU A 100 -8.52 -3.34 12.89
N ASN A 101 -8.19 -4.49 12.30
CA ASN A 101 -8.93 -5.15 11.21
C ASN A 101 -9.30 -4.17 10.08
N PRO A 102 -8.30 -3.60 9.38
CA PRO A 102 -8.58 -2.63 8.34
C PRO A 102 -9.42 -3.26 7.23
N PRO A 103 -10.37 -2.50 6.63
CA PRO A 103 -11.31 -3.04 5.65
C PRO A 103 -10.64 -3.39 4.30
N LEU A 104 -9.47 -2.83 4.02
CA LEU A 104 -8.69 -3.13 2.83
C LEU A 104 -7.28 -3.59 3.21
N LEU A 105 -6.81 -4.65 2.58
CA LEU A 105 -5.44 -5.14 2.67
C LEU A 105 -4.80 -5.00 1.29
N VAL A 106 -3.82 -4.10 1.17
CA VAL A 106 -3.21 -3.76 -0.11
C VAL A 106 -1.80 -4.28 -0.17
N VAL A 107 -1.46 -4.95 -1.26
CA VAL A 107 -0.08 -5.40 -1.52
C VAL A 107 0.41 -4.85 -2.83
N CYS A 108 1.66 -4.40 -2.87
CA CYS A 108 2.23 -3.75 -4.04
C CYS A 108 3.71 -4.12 -4.24
N ASP A 109 4.15 -4.31 -5.48
CA ASP A 109 5.58 -4.51 -5.79
C ASP A 109 6.22 -3.34 -6.56
N LEU A 110 5.69 -2.12 -6.37
CA LEU A 110 6.00 -0.89 -7.11
C LEU A 110 5.52 -0.90 -8.57
N ASP A 111 4.97 -2.00 -9.07
CA ASP A 111 4.45 -2.14 -10.42
C ASP A 111 3.01 -2.65 -10.40
N ARG A 112 2.79 -3.78 -9.73
CA ARG A 112 1.50 -4.45 -9.57
C ARG A 112 0.91 -4.12 -8.21
N PHE A 113 -0.40 -3.96 -8.19
CA PHE A 113 -1.21 -3.69 -7.02
C PHE A 113 -2.25 -4.79 -6.89
N ARG A 114 -2.50 -5.24 -5.66
CA ARG A 114 -3.68 -6.04 -5.32
C ARG A 114 -4.36 -5.45 -4.12
N VAL A 115 -5.64 -5.12 -4.26
CA VAL A 115 -6.49 -4.61 -3.18
C VAL A 115 -7.46 -5.71 -2.79
N HIS A 116 -7.25 -6.30 -1.62
CA HIS A 116 -8.10 -7.34 -1.06
C HIS A 116 -9.13 -6.70 -0.12
N THR A 117 -10.42 -7.02 -0.30
CA THR A 117 -11.43 -6.65 0.67
C THR A 117 -11.36 -7.54 1.92
N ASN A 118 -11.53 -6.93 3.08
CA ASN A 118 -11.52 -7.58 4.39
C ASN A 118 -12.76 -7.16 5.21
N PHE A 119 -13.92 -7.07 4.54
CA PHE A 119 -15.18 -6.73 5.19
C PHE A 119 -15.82 -7.96 5.85
N THR A 120 -16.29 -7.80 7.08
CA THR A 120 -17.00 -8.83 7.83
C THR A 120 -18.25 -9.32 7.07
N ASN A 121 -18.50 -10.62 7.10
CA ASN A 121 -19.67 -11.27 6.48
C ASN A 121 -19.77 -11.13 4.95
N THR A 122 -18.67 -10.89 4.25
CA THR A 122 -18.63 -10.89 2.77
C THR A 122 -17.46 -11.72 2.24
N PRO A 123 -17.59 -12.35 1.06
CA PRO A 123 -16.43 -12.96 0.42
C PRO A 123 -15.40 -11.90 0.05
N THR A 124 -14.11 -12.26 0.16
CA THR A 124 -13.02 -11.41 -0.30
C THR A 124 -13.09 -11.24 -1.82
N VAL A 125 -13.04 -9.99 -2.26
CA VAL A 125 -12.86 -9.57 -3.66
C VAL A 125 -11.45 -8.99 -3.79
N VAL A 126 -10.78 -9.30 -4.89
CA VAL A 126 -9.43 -8.80 -5.19
C VAL A 126 -9.49 -7.96 -6.46
N TYR A 127 -9.04 -6.71 -6.35
CA TYR A 127 -8.82 -5.83 -7.50
C TYR A 127 -7.34 -5.82 -7.83
N GLU A 128 -6.96 -6.24 -9.03
CA GLU A 128 -5.57 -6.28 -9.49
C GLU A 128 -5.37 -5.35 -10.68
N PHE A 129 -4.29 -4.58 -10.66
CA PHE A 129 -3.87 -3.71 -11.76
C PHE A 129 -2.36 -3.46 -11.69
N ALA A 130 -1.76 -3.04 -12.79
CA ALA A 130 -0.36 -2.68 -12.92
C ALA A 130 -0.20 -1.22 -13.37
N LEU A 131 1.03 -0.68 -13.28
CA LEU A 131 1.32 0.67 -13.80
C LEU A 131 1.00 0.80 -15.28
N ALA A 132 1.16 -0.27 -16.06
CA ALA A 132 0.81 -0.28 -17.48
C ALA A 132 -0.67 0.03 -17.72
N ASP A 133 -1.57 -0.37 -16.81
CA ASP A 133 -3.00 -0.10 -16.92
C ASP A 133 -3.32 1.38 -16.67
N LEU A 134 -2.44 2.10 -15.97
CA LEU A 134 -2.56 3.55 -15.70
C LEU A 134 -2.06 4.43 -16.86
N LEU A 135 -1.45 3.83 -17.89
CA LEU A 135 -1.03 4.54 -19.10
C LEU A 135 -2.19 4.77 -20.09
N GLY A 136 -3.24 3.96 -20.01
CA GLY A 136 -4.46 4.14 -20.80
C GLY A 136 -5.43 5.08 -20.09
N ASP A 137 -6.34 5.69 -20.86
CA ASP A 137 -7.56 6.22 -20.25
C ASP A 137 -8.33 5.04 -19.63
N PRO A 138 -8.89 5.18 -18.42
CA PRO A 138 -9.78 4.16 -17.88
C PRO A 138 -10.96 3.94 -18.84
N PRO A 139 -11.45 2.69 -18.99
CA PRO A 139 -12.60 2.40 -19.84
C PRO A 139 -13.86 3.16 -19.43
#